data_AF-A0A9E2U497-F1
#
_entry.id   AF-A0A9E2U497-F1
#
_cell.length_a   1.000
_cell.length_b   1.000
_cell.length_c   1.000
_cell.angle_alpha   90.00
_cell.angle_beta   90.00
_cell.angle_gamma   90.00
#
_symmetry.space_group_name_H-M   'P 1'
#
loop_
_entity.id
_entity.type
_entity.pdbx_description
1 polymer ?
#
loop_
_entity_poly.entity_id
_entity_poly.type
_entity_poly.pdbx_seq_one_letter_code
_entity_poly.pdbx_strand_id
1 'polypeptide(L)'
;MPPVALTGDDLTVADVWNVAVERSPAELTDAARGKMRAARALVERAAHGTHEHTYGVNTGFGRFVSRSIPEELTEELQLRL
;
A
#
# COMPACT_ATOMS: atom_id res chain seq x y z
N MET A 1 2.56 -27.34 3.92
CA MET A 1 1.41 -27.05 3.04
C MET A 1 1.89 -26.20 1.88
N PRO A 2 1.29 -26.30 0.68
CA PRO A 2 1.65 -25.44 -0.44
C PRO A 2 1.34 -23.96 -0.10
N PRO A 3 2.11 -23.01 -0.64
CA PRO A 3 1.87 -21.60 -0.42
C PRO A 3 0.57 -21.13 -1.08
N VAL A 4 -0.12 -20.19 -0.45
CA VAL A 4 -1.24 -19.45 -1.03
C VAL A 4 -0.67 -18.34 -1.92
N ALA A 5 -0.96 -18.42 -3.22
CA ALA A 5 -0.52 -17.44 -4.20
C ALA A 5 -1.46 -16.22 -4.21
N LEU A 6 -0.91 -15.03 -3.92
CA LEU A 6 -1.64 -13.77 -3.92
C LEU A 6 -1.49 -13.09 -5.29
N THR A 7 -2.62 -12.90 -5.98
CA THR A 7 -2.72 -12.23 -7.30
C THR A 7 -3.25 -10.80 -7.21
N GLY A 8 -4.01 -10.52 -6.14
CA GLY A 8 -4.74 -9.28 -5.91
C GLY A 8 -6.23 -9.33 -6.24
N ASP A 9 -6.75 -10.39 -6.88
CA ASP A 9 -8.11 -10.39 -7.44
C ASP A 9 -9.02 -11.53 -6.94
N ASP A 10 -8.47 -12.68 -6.51
CA ASP A 10 -9.18 -13.96 -6.41
C ASP A 10 -9.06 -14.67 -5.04
N LEU A 11 -8.75 -13.93 -3.97
CA LEU A 11 -8.59 -14.48 -2.63
C LEU A 11 -9.91 -15.09 -2.10
N THR A 12 -9.87 -16.33 -1.60
CA THR A 12 -11.03 -16.98 -0.99
C THR A 12 -10.97 -17.03 0.55
N VAL A 13 -12.11 -17.30 1.20
CA VAL A 13 -12.16 -17.51 2.66
C VAL A 13 -11.33 -18.72 3.09
N ALA A 14 -11.27 -19.77 2.26
CA ALA A 14 -10.46 -20.95 2.54
C ALA A 14 -8.96 -20.60 2.54
N ASP A 15 -8.52 -19.74 1.61
CA ASP A 15 -7.13 -19.26 1.58
C ASP A 15 -6.78 -18.46 2.83
N VAL A 16 -7.70 -17.60 3.30
CA VAL A 16 -7.53 -16.85 4.55
C VAL A 16 -7.39 -17.80 5.74
N TRP A 17 -8.23 -18.84 5.83
CA TRP A 17 -8.11 -19.85 6.88
C TRP A 17 -6.77 -20.59 6.82
N ASN A 18 -6.36 -21.02 5.62
CA ASN A 18 -5.11 -21.73 5.41
C ASN A 18 -3.89 -20.92 5.87
N VAL A 19 -3.90 -19.61 5.67
CA VAL A 19 -2.82 -18.74 6.15
C VAL A 19 -2.94 -18.48 7.65
N ALA A 20 -4.11 -18.05 8.14
CA ALA A 20 -4.29 -17.57 9.50
C ALA A 20 -4.28 -18.68 10.57
N VAL A 21 -4.84 -19.85 10.24
CA VAL A 21 -5.02 -20.97 11.17
C VAL A 21 -4.00 -22.07 10.86
N GLU A 22 -3.93 -22.51 9.60
CA GLU A 22 -3.05 -23.62 9.20
C GLU A 22 -1.60 -23.19 8.95
N ARG A 23 -1.31 -21.88 9.03
CA ARG A 23 0.03 -21.29 8.83
C ARG A 23 0.67 -21.65 7.49
N SER A 24 -0.13 -21.81 6.45
CA SER A 24 0.37 -21.90 5.08
C SER A 24 1.09 -20.61 4.70
N PRO A 25 2.27 -20.68 4.04
CA PRO A 25 2.94 -19.48 3.58
C PRO A 25 2.07 -18.71 2.57
N ALA A 26 2.16 -17.38 2.57
CA ALA A 26 1.52 -16.54 1.57
C ALA A 26 2.59 -15.90 0.68
N GLU A 27 2.44 -15.99 -0.63
CA GLU A 27 3.44 -15.53 -1.60
C GLU A 27 2.82 -14.63 -2.67
N LEU A 28 3.47 -13.52 -2.96
CA LEU A 28 3.08 -12.66 -4.08
C LEU A 28 3.52 -13.27 -5.40
N THR A 29 2.57 -13.44 -6.31
CA THR A 29 2.84 -13.77 -7.71
C THR A 29 3.60 -12.64 -8.41
N ASP A 30 4.31 -12.95 -9.50
CA ASP A 30 5.01 -11.94 -10.29
C ASP A 30 4.08 -10.87 -10.86
N ALA A 31 2.86 -11.27 -11.25
CA ALA A 31 1.81 -10.36 -11.68
C ALA A 31 1.41 -9.38 -10.56
N ALA A 32 1.16 -9.88 -9.34
CA ALA A 32 0.86 -9.03 -8.18
C ALA A 32 2.01 -8.07 -7.87
N ARG A 33 3.26 -8.55 -7.90
CA ARG A 33 4.45 -7.70 -7.73
C ARG A 33 4.53 -6.61 -8.80
N GLY A 34 4.18 -6.94 -10.05
CA GLY A 34 4.06 -5.98 -11.15
C GLY A 34 3.05 -4.88 -10.86
N LYS A 35 1.82 -5.25 -10.46
CA LYS A 35 0.76 -4.30 -10.08
C LYS A 35 1.20 -3.40 -8.92
N MET A 36 1.82 -3.96 -7.88
CA MET A 36 2.31 -3.20 -6.72
C MET A 36 3.38 -2.18 -7.12
N ARG A 37 4.33 -2.54 -8.00
CA ARG A 37 5.35 -1.59 -8.50
C ARG A 37 4.72 -0.45 -9.30
N ALA A 38 3.75 -0.75 -10.16
CA ALA A 38 3.04 0.27 -10.92
C ALA A 38 2.25 1.24 -10.02
N ALA A 39 1.57 0.70 -9.00
CA ALA A 39 0.88 1.51 -7.99
C ALA A 39 1.86 2.37 -7.19
N ARG A 40 3.01 1.81 -6.78
CA ARG A 40 4.06 2.55 -6.07
C ARG A 40 4.59 3.71 -6.90
N ALA A 41 4.86 3.50 -8.19
CA ALA A 41 5.33 4.58 -9.07
C ALA A 41 4.30 5.71 -9.22
N LEU A 42 2.99 5.40 -9.16
CA LEU A 42 1.94 6.42 -9.14
C LEU A 42 1.97 7.24 -7.84
N VAL A 43 2.08 6.58 -6.70
CA VAL A 43 2.17 7.24 -5.38
C VAL A 43 3.43 8.10 -5.30
N GLU A 44 4.56 7.62 -5.80
CA GLU A 44 5.80 8.41 -5.86
C GLU A 44 5.60 9.67 -6.70
N ARG A 45 4.99 9.59 -7.89
CA ARG A 45 4.68 10.79 -8.67
C ARG A 45 3.76 11.77 -7.93
N ALA A 46 2.76 11.26 -7.22
CA ALA A 46 1.84 12.10 -6.43
C ALA A 46 2.55 12.78 -5.24
N ALA A 47 3.50 12.11 -4.60
CA ALA A 47 4.28 12.67 -3.50
C ALA A 47 5.17 13.85 -3.93
N HIS A 48 5.77 13.78 -5.13
CA HIS A 48 6.63 14.83 -5.70
C HIS A 48 5.85 15.83 -6.57
N GLY A 49 4.53 15.65 -6.71
CA GLY A 49 3.67 16.51 -7.49
C GLY A 49 3.46 17.84 -6.76
N THR A 50 3.81 18.95 -7.41
CA THR A 50 3.73 20.29 -6.79
C THR A 50 2.30 20.84 -6.72
N HIS A 51 1.31 20.21 -7.36
CA HIS A 51 -0.06 20.74 -7.51
C HIS A 51 -1.18 19.76 -7.12
N GLU A 52 -0.89 18.47 -6.92
CA GLU A 52 -1.90 17.46 -6.60
C GLU A 52 -1.88 17.10 -5.11
N HIS A 53 -2.89 17.53 -4.35
CA HIS A 53 -3.07 17.14 -2.96
C HIS A 53 -3.66 15.73 -2.87
N THR A 54 -2.85 14.76 -2.45
CA THR A 54 -3.22 13.35 -2.29
C THR A 54 -3.28 12.99 -0.81
N TYR A 55 -4.47 12.59 -0.35
CA TYR A 55 -4.74 12.28 1.05
C TYR A 55 -3.80 11.22 1.63
N GLY A 56 -3.16 11.53 2.75
CA GLY A 56 -2.24 10.63 3.44
C GLY A 56 -0.93 10.35 2.68
N VAL A 57 -0.70 11.04 1.57
CA VAL A 57 0.57 11.03 0.82
C VAL A 57 1.29 12.35 1.04
N ASN A 58 0.74 13.48 0.57
CA ASN A 58 1.31 14.82 0.77
C ASN A 58 0.36 15.76 1.52
N THR A 59 -0.67 15.21 2.15
CA THR A 59 -1.53 15.91 3.11
C THR A 59 -1.53 15.20 4.46
N GLY A 60 -1.92 15.92 5.52
CA GLY A 60 -2.14 15.33 6.83
C GLY A 60 -3.33 14.34 6.87
N PHE A 61 -3.45 13.61 7.98
CA PHE A 61 -4.52 12.64 8.24
C PHE A 61 -5.68 13.26 9.02
N GLY A 62 -6.89 12.73 8.84
CA GLY A 62 -8.08 13.12 9.60
C GLY A 62 -8.38 14.63 9.54
N ARG A 63 -8.41 15.30 10.70
CA ARG A 63 -8.67 16.75 10.80
C ARG A 63 -7.66 17.61 10.00
N PHE A 64 -6.48 17.07 9.69
CA PHE A 64 -5.42 17.79 8.99
C PHE A 64 -5.37 17.52 7.48
N VAL A 65 -6.44 16.96 6.89
CA VAL A 65 -6.56 16.69 5.44
C VAL A 65 -6.32 17.92 4.55
N SER A 66 -6.61 19.13 5.05
CA SER A 66 -6.40 20.38 4.30
C SER A 66 -4.98 20.96 4.44
N ARG A 67 -4.11 20.33 5.24
CA ARG A 67 -2.72 20.78 5.40
C ARG A 67 -1.84 20.07 4.38
N SER A 68 -1.27 20.84 3.47
CA SER A 68 -0.15 20.39 2.64
C SER A 68 1.07 20.13 3.52
N ILE A 69 1.74 19.01 3.29
CA ILE A 69 2.98 18.64 3.97
C ILE A 69 4.13 18.89 2.99
N PRO A 70 5.18 19.63 3.39
CA PRO A 70 6.40 19.77 2.60
C PRO A 70 7.02 18.41 2.29
N GLU A 71 7.64 18.28 1.11
CA GLU A 71 8.21 17.02 0.62
C GLU A 71 9.20 16.41 1.62
N GLU A 72 9.99 17.24 2.29
CA GLU A 72 11.02 16.82 3.25
C GLU A 72 10.44 16.22 4.54
N LEU A 73 9.17 16.50 4.83
CA LEU A 73 8.47 16.01 6.02
C LEU A 73 7.57 14.81 5.72
N THR A 74 7.50 14.37 4.45
CA THR A 74 6.61 13.29 4.02
C THR A 74 7.01 11.94 4.63
N GLU A 75 8.30 11.67 4.79
CA GLU A 75 8.78 10.45 5.45
C GLU A 75 8.46 10.45 6.96
N GLU A 76 8.68 11.58 7.62
CA GLU A 76 8.41 11.74 9.05
C GLU A 76 6.92 11.65 9.38
N LEU A 77 6.07 12.16 8.48
CA LEU A 77 4.62 11.99 8.55
C LEU A 77 4.22 10.52 8.66
N GLN A 78 4.81 9.63 7.86
CA GLN A 78 4.46 8.20 7.85
C GLN A 78 4.97 7.44 9.08
N LEU A 79 5.97 7.97 9.80
CA LEU A 79 6.45 7.38 11.05
C LEU A 79 5.60 7.77 12.27
N ARG A 80 4.83 8.87 12.18
CA ARG A 80 4.08 9.46 13.29
C ARG A 80 2.56 9.39 13.12
N LEU A 81 2.10 8.49 12.24
CA LEU A 81 0.69 8.23 11.94
C LEU A 81 -0.16 7.97 13.19
#